data_AF-W7C1Y0-F1
#
_entry.id   AF-W7C1Y0-F1
#
_cell.length_a   1.000
_cell.length_b   1.000
_cell.length_c   1.000
_cell.angle_alpha   90.00
_cell.angle_beta   90.00
_cell.angle_gamma   90.00
#
_symmetry.space_group_name_H-M   'P 1'
#
loop_
_entity.id
_entity.type
_entity.pdbx_description
1 polymer ?
#
loop_
_entity_poly.entity_id
_entity_poly.type
_entity_poly.pdbx_seq_one_letter_code
_entity_poly.pdbx_strand_id
1 'polypeptide(L)'
;MALLTGTITAGALKIYVIGNASITAEKEYDIRVVDGNPNLPTSIPGMPATITIELPKLTLNPVTSTLKVISGETEPAGQVRINIDNVNKTVVTADVNGLFSTVSSNVTSNSIIKVEAKVGTIYPVYAAVRADSHALPDAPTREVKDLESFTTLSSWVLQSGVGTMKSSDTVNTKDTQAIKLTADKVIGFMRNNTFNIDLKEATAIECLLFVKDIAALDKVIVYLANDIGLANNMSFTINSYELVTGWNKVAVALSSGKVTGSFTKAQDIKAMQLRVEPNTEMKAEVSFDLISSVRADKANVLFVFDDAWNEAKVGIASLESKGLRANISVVEVNEKDARFMTNTELKGLNLSGHDLLNHTKDHPHLDLLSKADQRVQFDSCKTYLTANGWTRANDSVIYPYGDYNSDTLLALSEGGYKLGRSLTSGLEINNPNNNFLVRTYNLTPDRTIAQAKNTIDYAIATGSTLVFFKSSFRYCGTNVRHNVLAL
;
A
#
# COMPACT_ATOMS: atom_id res chain seq x y z
N MET A 1 14.55 25.66 -31.34
CA MET A 1 13.77 26.51 -32.27
C MET A 1 12.37 25.92 -32.36
N ALA A 2 11.34 26.71 -32.08
CA ALA A 2 9.96 26.27 -32.27
C ALA A 2 9.67 26.19 -33.78
N LEU A 3 9.08 25.09 -34.23
CA LEU A 3 8.68 24.93 -35.63
C LEU A 3 7.17 25.23 -35.74
N LEU A 4 6.82 26.16 -36.61
CA LEU A 4 5.45 26.46 -37.01
C LEU A 4 5.21 25.81 -38.37
N THR A 5 4.24 24.90 -38.43
CA THR A 5 3.79 24.27 -39.68
C THR A 5 2.27 24.25 -39.71
N GLY A 6 1.66 24.17 -40.88
CA GLY A 6 0.21 24.25 -40.97
C GLY A 6 -0.33 24.08 -42.37
N THR A 7 -1.65 23.93 -42.46
CA THR A 7 -2.39 23.79 -43.71
C THR A 7 -3.61 24.69 -43.68
N ILE A 8 -3.94 25.31 -44.81
CA ILE A 8 -5.23 25.99 -45.03
C ILE A 8 -6.03 25.14 -45.99
N THR A 9 -7.24 24.75 -45.60
CA THR A 9 -8.16 23.98 -46.46
C THR A 9 -9.58 24.49 -46.25
N ALA A 10 -10.26 24.87 -47.33
CA ALA A 10 -11.63 25.41 -47.30
C ALA A 10 -11.84 26.54 -46.27
N GLY A 11 -10.84 27.42 -46.10
CA GLY A 11 -10.90 28.55 -45.16
C GLY A 11 -10.57 28.21 -43.70
N ALA A 12 -10.34 26.93 -43.36
CA ALA A 12 -9.89 26.52 -42.03
C ALA A 12 -8.36 26.44 -41.98
N LEU A 13 -7.76 27.20 -41.06
CA LEU A 13 -6.32 27.20 -40.79
C LEU A 13 -6.00 26.23 -39.65
N LYS A 14 -5.14 25.25 -39.91
CA LYS A 14 -4.55 24.37 -38.87
C LYS A 14 -3.09 24.75 -38.68
N ILE A 15 -2.71 25.09 -37.45
CA ILE A 15 -1.32 25.42 -37.07
C ILE A 15 -0.84 24.40 -36.05
N TYR A 16 0.35 23.86 -36.26
CA TYR A 16 1.08 23.00 -35.34
C TYR A 16 2.32 23.76 -34.85
N VAL A 17 2.47 23.89 -33.54
CA VAL A 17 3.65 24.45 -32.90
C VAL A 17 4.38 23.33 -32.15
N ILE A 18 5.62 23.04 -32.53
CA ILE A 18 6.40 21.94 -31.96
C ILE A 18 7.69 22.47 -31.35
N GLY A 19 8.05 21.96 -30.17
CA GLY A 19 9.35 22.22 -29.52
C GLY A 19 9.47 23.56 -28.79
N ASN A 20 8.34 24.18 -28.40
CA ASN A 20 8.32 25.37 -27.56
C ASN A 20 7.94 25.01 -26.11
N ALA A 21 8.90 25.08 -25.19
CA ALA A 21 8.69 24.73 -23.77
C ALA A 21 7.72 25.69 -23.03
N SER A 22 7.45 26.87 -23.59
CA SER A 22 6.51 27.85 -23.02
C SER A 22 5.05 27.58 -23.37
N ILE A 23 4.79 26.62 -24.28
CA ILE A 23 3.44 26.16 -24.60
C ILE A 23 3.13 24.96 -23.70
N THR A 24 2.24 25.17 -22.74
CA THR A 24 1.81 24.21 -21.73
C THR A 24 0.31 23.96 -21.88
N ALA A 25 -0.12 22.73 -21.57
CA ALA A 25 -1.52 22.36 -21.63
C ALA A 25 -2.39 23.23 -20.71
N GLU A 26 -3.67 23.39 -21.08
CA GLU A 26 -4.69 24.09 -20.28
C GLU A 26 -4.42 25.59 -20.06
N LYS A 27 -3.44 26.16 -20.77
CA LYS A 27 -3.17 27.60 -20.80
C LYS A 27 -3.82 28.25 -22.01
N GLU A 28 -4.21 29.50 -21.81
CA GLU A 28 -4.71 30.38 -22.85
C GLU A 28 -3.55 31.14 -23.49
N TYR A 29 -3.60 31.26 -24.82
CA TYR A 29 -2.62 31.97 -25.62
C TYR A 29 -3.32 32.90 -26.59
N ASP A 30 -2.89 34.15 -26.62
CA ASP A 30 -3.31 35.09 -27.65
C ASP A 30 -2.51 34.85 -28.93
N ILE A 31 -3.23 34.55 -30.02
CA ILE A 31 -2.68 34.49 -31.37
C ILE A 31 -3.12 35.72 -32.17
N ARG A 32 -2.22 36.27 -32.98
CA ARG A 32 -2.49 37.38 -33.90
C ARG A 32 -1.94 37.04 -35.27
N VAL A 33 -2.70 37.36 -36.32
CA VAL A 33 -2.19 37.39 -37.69
C VAL A 33 -1.54 38.74 -37.91
N VAL A 34 -0.39 38.79 -38.57
CA VAL A 34 0.28 40.04 -38.95
C VAL A 34 0.14 40.22 -40.46
N ASP A 35 -0.39 41.36 -40.89
CA ASP A 35 -0.36 41.76 -42.28
C ASP A 35 0.99 42.44 -42.59
N GLY A 36 1.68 41.96 -43.62
CA GLY A 36 3.05 42.35 -43.97
C GLY A 36 4.15 41.52 -43.30
N ASN A 37 5.40 41.97 -43.44
CA ASN A 37 6.56 41.30 -42.84
C ASN A 37 6.63 41.65 -41.34
N PRO A 38 6.54 40.67 -40.43
CA PRO A 38 6.51 40.92 -38.98
C PRO A 38 7.80 41.55 -38.42
N ASN A 39 8.89 41.57 -39.21
CA ASN A 39 10.14 42.21 -38.84
C ASN A 39 10.29 43.64 -39.38
N LEU A 40 9.28 44.18 -40.07
CA LEU A 40 9.28 45.53 -40.63
C LEU A 40 8.30 46.46 -39.89
N PRO A 41 8.60 47.78 -39.81
CA PRO A 41 7.73 48.76 -39.14
C PRO A 41 6.36 48.94 -39.80
N THR A 42 6.21 48.49 -41.05
CA THR A 42 4.97 48.57 -41.83
C THR A 42 4.01 47.42 -41.56
N SER A 43 4.34 46.52 -40.64
CA SER A 43 3.45 45.43 -40.25
C SER A 43 2.24 45.95 -39.48
N ILE A 44 1.07 45.40 -39.79
CA ILE A 44 -0.19 45.73 -39.12
C ILE A 44 -0.63 44.48 -38.34
N PRO A 45 -0.58 44.48 -37.00
CA PRO A 45 -1.10 43.39 -36.19
C PRO A 45 -2.63 43.35 -36.29
N GLY A 46 -3.17 42.19 -36.66
CA GLY A 46 -4.59 41.91 -36.56
C GLY A 46 -5.07 41.82 -35.11
N MET A 47 -6.39 41.77 -34.92
CA MET A 47 -7.00 41.59 -33.61
C MET A 47 -6.59 40.24 -33.00
N PRO A 48 -6.29 40.18 -31.68
CA PRO A 48 -6.02 38.92 -31.01
C PRO A 48 -7.23 38.00 -30.99
N ALA A 49 -6.97 36.71 -31.19
CA ALA A 49 -7.87 35.63 -30.85
C ALA A 49 -7.21 34.79 -29.75
N THR A 50 -7.95 34.43 -28.71
CA THR A 50 -7.45 33.56 -27.64
C THR A 50 -7.73 32.11 -28.01
N ILE A 51 -6.72 31.26 -27.89
CA ILE A 51 -6.83 29.81 -28.05
C ILE A 51 -6.44 29.11 -26.75
N THR A 52 -7.07 27.97 -26.48
CA THR A 52 -6.73 27.10 -25.35
C THR A 52 -6.07 25.84 -25.89
N ILE A 53 -4.95 25.43 -25.30
CA ILE A 53 -4.30 24.17 -25.64
C ILE A 53 -4.98 23.04 -24.87
N GLU A 54 -5.79 22.25 -25.58
CA GLU A 54 -6.41 21.04 -25.01
C GLU A 54 -5.51 19.81 -25.20
N LEU A 55 -5.47 18.94 -24.19
CA LEU A 55 -4.91 17.60 -24.34
C LEU A 55 -5.93 16.72 -25.08
N PRO A 56 -5.48 15.80 -25.96
CA PRO A 56 -6.40 14.92 -26.68
C PRO A 56 -7.14 14.03 -25.69
N LYS A 57 -8.47 14.05 -25.77
CA LYS A 57 -9.33 13.22 -24.93
C LYS A 57 -9.15 11.76 -25.30
N LEU A 58 -9.05 10.90 -24.30
CA LEU A 58 -9.06 9.46 -24.50
C LEU A 58 -9.58 8.74 -23.25
N THR A 59 -10.62 7.94 -23.42
CA THR A 59 -11.11 6.99 -22.43
C THR A 59 -11.14 5.59 -23.03
N LEU A 60 -11.10 4.57 -22.17
CA LEU A 60 -11.15 3.17 -22.57
C LEU A 60 -12.08 2.43 -21.61
N ASN A 61 -13.13 1.85 -22.15
CA ASN A 61 -14.07 1.04 -21.40
C ASN A 61 -13.42 -0.29 -20.97
N PRO A 62 -13.93 -0.94 -19.92
CA PRO A 62 -13.50 -2.29 -19.56
C PRO A 62 -13.61 -3.24 -20.76
N VAL A 63 -12.59 -4.09 -20.93
CA VAL A 63 -12.55 -5.11 -21.98
C VAL A 63 -12.69 -6.48 -21.33
N THR A 64 -13.46 -7.38 -21.93
CA THR A 64 -13.56 -8.78 -21.49
C THR A 64 -13.07 -9.72 -22.59
N SER A 65 -12.49 -10.85 -22.22
CA SER A 65 -12.06 -11.86 -23.19
C SER A 65 -13.23 -12.60 -23.84
N THR A 66 -14.40 -12.56 -23.20
CA THR A 66 -15.65 -13.09 -23.75
C THR A 66 -16.19 -12.22 -24.88
N LEU A 67 -16.32 -10.90 -24.65
CA LEU A 67 -16.90 -9.99 -25.66
C LEU A 67 -15.86 -9.52 -26.67
N LYS A 68 -14.60 -9.38 -26.25
CA LYS A 68 -13.47 -8.91 -27.07
C LYS A 68 -13.67 -7.53 -27.71
N VAL A 69 -14.62 -6.77 -27.19
CA VAL A 69 -14.93 -5.41 -27.63
C VAL A 69 -13.96 -4.44 -26.95
N ILE A 70 -13.28 -3.64 -27.77
CA ILE A 70 -12.41 -2.55 -27.36
C ILE A 70 -13.13 -1.26 -27.75
N SER A 71 -13.59 -0.49 -26.76
CA SER A 71 -14.38 0.72 -26.99
C SER A 71 -14.02 1.83 -26.00
N GLY A 72 -14.36 3.05 -26.34
CA GLY A 72 -14.13 4.23 -25.50
C GLY A 72 -14.44 5.51 -26.26
N GLU A 73 -13.94 6.62 -25.75
CA GLU A 73 -14.17 7.95 -26.31
C GLU A 73 -12.83 8.63 -26.63
N THR A 74 -12.82 9.42 -27.69
CA THR A 74 -11.73 10.31 -28.12
C THR A 74 -12.34 11.55 -28.78
N GLU A 75 -11.55 12.44 -29.36
CA GLU A 75 -12.10 13.54 -30.16
C GLU A 75 -13.03 13.06 -31.31
N PRO A 76 -14.08 13.82 -31.67
CA PRO A 76 -14.90 13.56 -32.85
C PRO A 76 -14.06 13.36 -34.12
N ALA A 77 -14.32 12.27 -34.85
CA ALA A 77 -13.51 11.83 -36.00
C ALA A 77 -12.01 11.61 -35.71
N GLY A 78 -11.62 11.53 -34.44
CA GLY A 78 -10.26 11.24 -33.99
C GLY A 78 -9.85 9.80 -34.31
N GLN A 79 -8.56 9.56 -34.48
CA GLN A 79 -8.02 8.22 -34.73
C GLN A 79 -7.33 7.68 -33.48
N VAL A 80 -7.58 6.41 -33.17
CA VAL A 80 -6.92 5.70 -32.07
C VAL A 80 -6.20 4.45 -32.59
N ARG A 81 -4.97 4.21 -32.13
CA ARG A 81 -4.23 2.97 -32.39
C ARG A 81 -4.48 1.99 -31.28
N ILE A 82 -4.80 0.75 -31.64
CA ILE A 82 -5.01 -0.35 -30.72
C ILE A 82 -3.80 -1.25 -30.75
N ASN A 83 -3.24 -1.47 -29.57
CA ASN A 83 -2.15 -2.38 -29.30
C ASN A 83 -2.65 -3.42 -28.28
N ILE A 84 -2.40 -4.70 -28.58
CA ILE A 84 -2.72 -5.81 -27.68
C ILE A 84 -1.43 -6.55 -27.41
N ASP A 85 -1.06 -6.66 -26.14
CA ASP A 85 0.15 -7.35 -25.68
C ASP A 85 1.42 -6.87 -26.43
N ASN A 86 1.56 -5.55 -26.51
CA ASN A 86 2.64 -4.83 -27.18
C ASN A 86 2.69 -4.97 -28.72
N VAL A 87 1.69 -5.62 -29.33
CA VAL A 87 1.57 -5.76 -30.79
C VAL A 87 0.49 -4.82 -31.31
N ASN A 88 0.88 -3.91 -32.22
CA ASN A 88 -0.08 -3.05 -32.91
C ASN A 88 -1.03 -3.90 -33.76
N LYS A 89 -2.34 -3.73 -33.54
CA LYS A 89 -3.37 -4.52 -34.22
C LYS A 89 -4.08 -3.72 -35.30
N THR A 90 -4.56 -2.52 -34.97
CA THR A 90 -5.33 -1.71 -35.91
C THR A 90 -5.35 -0.23 -35.51
N VAL A 91 -5.84 0.62 -36.40
CA VAL A 91 -6.19 2.02 -36.13
C VAL A 91 -7.68 2.18 -36.42
N VAL A 92 -8.42 2.73 -35.46
CA VAL A 92 -9.87 2.96 -35.54
C VAL A 92 -10.14 4.46 -35.57
N THR A 93 -11.07 4.89 -36.42
CA THR A 93 -11.57 6.27 -36.42
C THR A 93 -12.86 6.32 -35.62
N ALA A 94 -12.95 7.25 -34.67
CA ALA A 94 -14.14 7.50 -33.89
C ALA A 94 -15.25 8.15 -34.71
N ASP A 95 -16.49 8.04 -34.24
CA ASP A 95 -17.65 8.65 -34.88
C ASP A 95 -17.74 10.18 -34.64
N VAL A 96 -18.85 10.77 -35.07
CA VAL A 96 -19.13 12.22 -34.94
C VAL A 96 -19.26 12.67 -33.48
N ASN A 97 -19.49 11.75 -32.55
CA ASN A 97 -19.57 12.03 -31.12
C ASN A 97 -18.27 11.67 -30.41
N GLY A 98 -17.25 11.18 -31.13
CA GLY A 98 -15.98 10.76 -30.54
C GLY A 98 -15.97 9.34 -30.01
N LEU A 99 -17.02 8.54 -30.26
CA LEU A 99 -17.07 7.15 -29.80
C LEU A 99 -16.32 6.24 -30.77
N PHE A 100 -15.45 5.38 -30.25
CA PHE A 100 -14.81 4.31 -31.03
C PHE A 100 -15.17 2.94 -30.46
N SER A 101 -15.26 1.95 -31.36
CA SER A 101 -15.46 0.55 -30.98
C SER A 101 -14.89 -0.37 -32.05
N THR A 102 -14.24 -1.45 -31.62
CA THR A 102 -13.83 -2.55 -32.49
C THR A 102 -13.81 -3.87 -31.74
N VAL A 103 -13.76 -4.98 -32.47
CA VAL A 103 -13.60 -6.32 -31.90
C VAL A 103 -12.26 -6.88 -32.34
N SER A 104 -11.51 -7.49 -31.42
CA SER A 104 -10.27 -8.17 -31.78
C SER A 104 -10.20 -9.58 -31.21
N SER A 105 -10.09 -10.57 -32.09
CA SER A 105 -9.94 -11.98 -31.70
C SER A 105 -8.70 -12.25 -30.84
N ASN A 106 -7.69 -11.38 -30.92
CA ASN A 106 -6.45 -11.41 -30.14
C ASN A 106 -6.66 -11.08 -28.65
N VAL A 107 -7.81 -10.53 -28.26
CA VAL A 107 -8.10 -10.33 -26.83
C VAL A 107 -8.31 -11.70 -26.20
N THR A 108 -7.44 -12.03 -25.26
CA THR A 108 -7.54 -13.19 -24.37
C THR A 108 -7.68 -12.72 -22.92
N SER A 109 -8.03 -13.64 -22.01
CA SER A 109 -8.06 -13.28 -20.59
C SER A 109 -6.69 -12.79 -20.17
N ASN A 110 -6.64 -11.73 -19.36
CA ASN A 110 -5.40 -11.07 -18.96
C ASN A 110 -4.61 -10.34 -20.07
N SER A 111 -5.07 -10.29 -21.33
CA SER A 111 -4.44 -9.44 -22.35
C SER A 111 -4.42 -7.98 -21.91
N ILE A 112 -3.35 -7.26 -22.27
CA ILE A 112 -3.23 -5.81 -22.09
C ILE A 112 -3.72 -5.15 -23.36
N ILE A 113 -4.75 -4.32 -23.25
CA ILE A 113 -5.25 -3.51 -24.34
C ILE A 113 -4.80 -2.08 -24.09
N LYS A 114 -3.89 -1.59 -24.92
CA LYS A 114 -3.48 -0.19 -24.95
C LYS A 114 -4.11 0.49 -26.15
N VAL A 115 -4.79 1.60 -25.91
CA VAL A 115 -5.34 2.48 -26.93
C VAL A 115 -4.57 3.79 -26.89
N GLU A 116 -4.12 4.29 -28.04
CA GLU A 116 -3.33 5.52 -28.15
C GLU A 116 -4.03 6.51 -29.09
N ALA A 117 -4.33 7.73 -28.61
CA ALA A 117 -4.95 8.76 -29.43
C ALA A 117 -3.92 9.40 -30.36
N LYS A 118 -4.28 9.57 -31.64
CA LYS A 118 -3.41 10.14 -32.67
C LYS A 118 -3.64 11.64 -32.80
N VAL A 119 -2.56 12.41 -32.76
CA VAL A 119 -2.56 13.86 -33.03
C VAL A 119 -1.54 14.15 -34.12
N GLY A 120 -2.00 14.58 -35.29
CA GLY A 120 -1.14 14.71 -36.47
C GLY A 120 -0.50 13.37 -36.84
N THR A 121 0.83 13.28 -36.69
CA THR A 121 1.61 12.06 -36.97
C THR A 121 2.05 11.31 -35.71
N ILE A 122 1.76 11.83 -34.51
CA ILE A 122 2.23 11.30 -33.22
C ILE A 122 1.06 10.73 -32.37
N TYR A 123 1.41 10.02 -31.29
CA TYR A 123 0.47 9.40 -30.35
C TYR A 123 0.78 9.83 -28.92
N PRO A 124 0.38 11.04 -28.51
CA PRO A 124 0.84 11.65 -27.26
C PRO A 124 0.12 11.14 -26.01
N VAL A 125 -1.08 10.58 -26.13
CA VAL A 125 -1.91 10.11 -25.00
C VAL A 125 -2.31 8.66 -25.22
N TYR A 126 -2.35 7.89 -24.14
CA TYR A 126 -2.84 6.52 -24.17
C TYR A 126 -3.69 6.19 -22.96
N ALA A 127 -4.61 5.24 -23.14
CA ALA A 127 -5.35 4.56 -22.08
C ALA A 127 -5.04 3.06 -22.19
N ALA A 128 -4.99 2.36 -21.07
CA ALA A 128 -4.77 0.92 -21.06
C ALA A 128 -5.66 0.23 -20.04
N VAL A 129 -6.24 -0.90 -20.44
CA VAL A 129 -7.00 -1.79 -19.56
C VAL A 129 -6.54 -3.22 -19.76
N ARG A 130 -6.80 -4.06 -18.77
CA ARG A 130 -6.57 -5.50 -18.85
C ARG A 130 -7.89 -6.20 -19.09
N ALA A 131 -7.89 -7.12 -20.05
CA ALA A 131 -9.06 -7.95 -20.30
C ALA A 131 -9.39 -8.79 -19.06
N ASP A 132 -10.67 -8.78 -18.68
CA ASP A 132 -11.17 -9.43 -17.46
C ASP A 132 -10.48 -8.94 -16.19
N SER A 133 -10.01 -7.68 -16.17
CA SER A 133 -9.52 -7.07 -14.94
C SER A 133 -10.59 -7.24 -13.86
N HIS A 134 -10.30 -8.07 -12.87
CA HIS A 134 -11.19 -8.24 -11.74
C HIS A 134 -11.40 -6.88 -11.08
N ALA A 135 -12.65 -6.61 -10.65
CA ALA A 135 -12.87 -5.54 -9.70
C ALA A 135 -11.91 -5.73 -8.51
N LEU A 136 -11.45 -4.63 -7.91
CA LEU A 136 -10.70 -4.74 -6.66
C LEU A 136 -11.49 -5.65 -5.71
N PRO A 137 -10.84 -6.66 -5.10
CA PRO A 137 -11.54 -7.53 -4.18
C PRO A 137 -12.18 -6.68 -3.08
N ASP A 138 -13.41 -7.03 -2.69
CA ASP A 138 -14.05 -6.37 -1.56
C ASP A 138 -13.13 -6.45 -0.34
N ALA A 139 -12.96 -5.33 0.35
CA ALA A 139 -12.18 -5.30 1.57
C ALA A 139 -12.75 -6.32 2.57
N PRO A 140 -11.90 -7.00 3.36
CA PRO A 140 -12.35 -7.97 4.35
C PRO A 140 -13.32 -7.30 5.31
N THR A 141 -14.51 -7.89 5.46
CA THR A 141 -15.49 -7.42 6.43
C THR A 141 -15.08 -7.89 7.82
N ARG A 142 -15.08 -6.96 8.77
CA ARG A 142 -14.78 -7.24 10.19
C ARG A 142 -16.01 -6.89 11.01
N GLU A 143 -16.60 -7.89 11.64
CA GLU A 143 -17.62 -7.68 12.65
C GLU A 143 -16.90 -7.48 14.00
N VAL A 144 -16.91 -6.25 14.50
CA VAL A 144 -16.25 -5.89 15.77
C VAL A 144 -17.31 -5.58 16.82
N LYS A 145 -17.15 -6.18 18.01
CA LYS A 145 -18.05 -5.96 19.16
C LYS A 145 -17.24 -5.72 20.42
N ASP A 146 -17.55 -4.63 21.11
CA ASP A 146 -16.86 -4.26 22.35
C ASP A 146 -17.19 -5.22 23.49
N LEU A 147 -16.16 -5.58 24.26
CA LEU A 147 -16.24 -6.53 25.38
C LEU A 147 -15.96 -5.86 26.73
N GLU A 148 -15.01 -4.92 26.76
CA GLU A 148 -14.61 -4.20 27.98
C GLU A 148 -14.02 -2.83 27.58
N SER A 149 -14.54 -1.75 28.16
CA SER A 149 -14.16 -0.35 27.88
C SER A 149 -13.33 0.30 28.99
N PHE A 150 -12.97 -0.43 30.05
CA PHE A 150 -12.06 0.02 31.11
C PHE A 150 -12.50 1.29 31.85
N THR A 151 -13.77 1.65 31.76
CA THR A 151 -14.35 2.84 32.43
C THR A 151 -14.61 2.64 33.92
N THR A 152 -14.50 1.40 34.42
CA THR A 152 -14.78 1.04 35.82
C THR A 152 -13.54 0.48 36.52
N LEU A 153 -12.73 1.37 37.11
CA LEU A 153 -11.49 1.00 37.82
C LEU A 153 -11.68 -0.03 38.95
N SER A 154 -12.82 -0.02 39.64
CA SER A 154 -13.09 -0.89 40.80
C SER A 154 -13.28 -2.36 40.43
N SER A 155 -13.77 -2.67 39.23
CA SER A 155 -13.97 -4.05 38.75
C SER A 155 -12.65 -4.78 38.48
N TRP A 156 -11.59 -4.01 38.24
CA TRP A 156 -10.25 -4.54 38.01
C TRP A 156 -9.45 -4.52 39.31
N VAL A 157 -9.04 -5.68 39.81
CA VAL A 157 -8.28 -5.81 41.06
C VAL A 157 -6.79 -6.00 40.72
N LEU A 158 -5.92 -5.23 41.35
CA LEU A 158 -4.47 -5.41 41.22
C LEU A 158 -4.09 -6.73 41.91
N GLN A 159 -3.41 -7.62 41.18
CA GLN A 159 -3.01 -8.94 41.67
C GLN A 159 -1.49 -9.02 41.93
N SER A 160 -0.74 -8.00 41.51
CA SER A 160 0.69 -7.82 41.76
C SER A 160 0.96 -7.00 43.02
N GLY A 161 2.18 -7.14 43.56
CA GLY A 161 2.60 -6.54 44.83
C GLY A 161 3.29 -5.17 44.68
N VAL A 162 4.22 -4.89 45.60
CA VAL A 162 5.02 -3.65 45.65
C VAL A 162 5.70 -3.37 44.31
N GLY A 163 5.75 -2.10 43.91
CA GLY A 163 6.30 -1.67 42.62
C GLY A 163 5.28 -1.67 41.48
N THR A 164 4.01 -1.97 41.77
CA THR A 164 2.93 -1.96 40.77
C THR A 164 1.76 -1.11 41.23
N MET A 165 1.06 -0.52 40.27
CA MET A 165 -0.11 0.33 40.54
C MET A 165 -1.09 0.25 39.38
N LYS A 166 -2.39 0.28 39.67
CA LYS A 166 -3.41 0.61 38.69
C LYS A 166 -4.07 1.95 39.03
N SER A 167 -4.35 2.78 38.05
CA SER A 167 -5.04 4.05 38.24
C SER A 167 -5.98 4.35 37.08
N SER A 168 -6.94 5.24 37.31
CA SER A 168 -7.66 5.90 36.23
C SER A 168 -6.67 6.65 35.33
N ASP A 169 -6.87 6.60 34.02
CA ASP A 169 -6.25 7.48 33.05
C ASP A 169 -7.34 8.20 32.26
N THR A 170 -7.49 9.50 32.51
CA THR A 170 -8.46 10.37 31.82
C THR A 170 -7.81 11.18 30.69
N VAL A 171 -6.52 10.95 30.42
CA VAL A 171 -5.77 11.65 29.39
C VAL A 171 -5.62 10.76 28.15
N ASN A 172 -5.20 9.51 28.36
CA ASN A 172 -5.00 8.54 27.29
C ASN A 172 -6.19 7.58 27.24
N THR A 173 -7.35 8.11 26.85
CA THR A 173 -8.58 7.34 26.66
C THR A 173 -9.34 7.79 25.42
N LYS A 174 -10.08 6.88 24.78
CA LYS A 174 -11.02 7.22 23.70
C LYS A 174 -12.36 7.76 24.23
N ASP A 175 -12.71 7.38 25.45
CA ASP A 175 -13.97 7.71 26.10
C ASP A 175 -13.73 8.63 27.32
N THR A 176 -14.22 8.21 28.50
CA THR A 176 -14.13 8.99 29.74
C THR A 176 -12.94 8.57 30.61
N GLN A 177 -12.50 7.33 30.50
CA GLN A 177 -11.43 6.74 31.30
C GLN A 177 -10.92 5.45 30.67
N ALA A 178 -9.60 5.28 30.72
CA ALA A 178 -8.88 4.02 30.58
C ALA A 178 -8.33 3.58 31.96
N ILE A 179 -7.85 2.34 32.07
CA ILE A 179 -7.09 1.90 33.25
C ILE A 179 -5.61 1.81 32.91
N LYS A 180 -4.81 2.66 33.55
CA LYS A 180 -3.35 2.58 33.49
C LYS A 180 -2.83 1.56 34.48
N LEU A 181 -1.97 0.66 34.00
CA LEU A 181 -1.18 -0.26 34.78
C LEU A 181 0.29 0.15 34.72
N THR A 182 0.86 0.44 35.88
CA THR A 182 2.27 0.78 36.08
C THR A 182 3.00 -0.42 36.66
N ALA A 183 4.15 -0.74 36.06
CA ALA A 183 5.02 -1.84 36.44
C ALA A 183 6.45 -1.31 36.55
N ASP A 184 6.94 -1.08 37.78
CA ASP A 184 8.25 -0.50 38.07
C ASP A 184 9.23 -1.59 38.48
N LYS A 185 10.11 -1.99 37.54
CA LYS A 185 11.12 -3.06 37.69
C LYS A 185 10.58 -4.46 37.98
N VAL A 186 9.28 -4.59 38.17
CA VAL A 186 8.58 -5.84 38.44
C VAL A 186 7.39 -5.99 37.50
N ILE A 187 6.88 -7.21 37.37
CA ILE A 187 5.72 -7.50 36.54
C ILE A 187 4.44 -6.98 37.22
N GLY A 188 3.69 -6.12 36.52
CA GLY A 188 2.38 -5.65 36.95
C GLY A 188 1.26 -6.46 36.32
N PHE A 189 0.23 -6.81 37.09
CA PHE A 189 -0.96 -7.43 36.52
C PHE A 189 -2.23 -7.16 37.34
N MET A 190 -3.34 -6.99 36.63
CA MET A 190 -4.66 -6.75 37.19
C MET A 190 -5.68 -7.70 36.56
N ARG A 191 -6.70 -8.07 37.33
CA ARG A 191 -7.71 -9.04 36.93
C ARG A 191 -9.11 -8.53 37.23
N ASN A 192 -10.02 -8.74 36.29
CA ASN A 192 -11.45 -8.66 36.52
C ASN A 192 -12.04 -10.07 36.33
N ASN A 193 -12.78 -10.55 37.33
CA ASN A 193 -13.36 -11.90 37.38
C ASN A 193 -14.89 -11.91 37.42
N THR A 194 -15.49 -10.80 37.00
CA THR A 194 -16.95 -10.62 36.96
C THR A 194 -17.53 -10.78 35.55
N PHE A 195 -16.70 -11.24 34.59
CA PHE A 195 -17.11 -11.36 33.20
C PHE A 195 -18.09 -12.50 32.97
N ASN A 196 -18.89 -12.32 31.93
CA ASN A 196 -19.67 -13.37 31.29
C ASN A 196 -19.72 -13.11 29.79
N ILE A 197 -18.58 -13.29 29.11
CA ILE A 197 -18.40 -12.92 27.70
C ILE A 197 -18.48 -14.18 26.81
N ASP A 198 -19.30 -14.12 25.78
CA ASP A 198 -19.37 -15.16 24.74
C ASP A 198 -18.40 -14.84 23.58
N LEU A 199 -17.53 -15.79 23.22
CA LEU A 199 -16.57 -15.70 22.12
C LEU A 199 -16.74 -16.82 21.07
N LYS A 200 -17.86 -17.57 21.08
CA LYS A 200 -18.05 -18.74 20.21
C LYS A 200 -17.85 -18.42 18.73
N GLU A 201 -18.43 -17.31 18.28
CA GLU A 201 -18.36 -16.83 16.89
C GLU A 201 -17.14 -15.94 16.61
N ALA A 202 -16.39 -15.54 17.62
CA ALA A 202 -15.20 -14.73 17.44
C ALA A 202 -14.06 -15.57 16.83
N THR A 203 -13.27 -14.91 16.00
CA THR A 203 -12.04 -15.43 15.38
C THR A 203 -10.80 -14.79 15.99
N ALA A 204 -10.92 -13.57 16.52
CA ALA A 204 -9.85 -12.83 17.18
C ALA A 204 -10.38 -11.93 18.29
N ILE A 205 -9.47 -11.36 19.08
CA ILE A 205 -9.74 -10.18 19.92
C ILE A 205 -8.88 -9.02 19.46
N GLU A 206 -9.37 -7.80 19.62
CA GLU A 206 -8.65 -6.55 19.38
C GLU A 206 -8.46 -5.82 20.72
N CYS A 207 -7.26 -5.29 20.95
CA CYS A 207 -6.91 -4.51 22.13
C CYS A 207 -6.46 -3.11 21.68
N LEU A 208 -7.12 -2.09 22.21
CA LEU A 208 -6.72 -0.69 22.12
C LEU A 208 -6.04 -0.30 23.43
N LEU A 209 -4.77 0.10 23.31
CA LEU A 209 -3.95 0.48 24.44
C LEU A 209 -3.01 1.64 24.10
N PHE A 210 -2.63 2.41 25.11
CA PHE A 210 -1.63 3.46 25.01
C PHE A 210 -0.36 3.03 25.76
N VAL A 211 0.78 3.08 25.09
CA VAL A 211 2.10 2.79 25.69
C VAL A 211 2.83 4.10 25.93
N LYS A 212 3.21 4.39 27.19
CA LYS A 212 3.87 5.65 27.53
C LYS A 212 5.27 5.79 26.93
N ASP A 213 6.05 4.72 26.97
CA ASP A 213 7.39 4.63 26.41
C ASP A 213 7.68 3.18 26.03
N ILE A 214 7.85 2.94 24.73
CA ILE A 214 8.09 1.59 24.22
C ILE A 214 9.47 1.05 24.64
N ALA A 215 10.46 1.91 24.87
CA ALA A 215 11.80 1.48 25.29
C ALA A 215 11.80 0.88 26.70
N ALA A 216 10.81 1.21 27.53
CA ALA A 216 10.65 0.67 28.87
C ALA A 216 9.85 -0.64 28.93
N LEU A 217 9.14 -1.00 27.85
CA LEU A 217 8.23 -2.14 27.80
C LEU A 217 8.92 -3.36 27.15
N ASP A 218 8.78 -4.53 27.77
CA ASP A 218 9.13 -5.82 27.14
C ASP A 218 7.90 -6.37 26.41
N LYS A 219 6.79 -6.58 27.14
CA LYS A 219 5.57 -7.14 26.57
C LYS A 219 4.32 -6.86 27.39
N VAL A 220 3.18 -6.98 26.73
CA VAL A 220 1.85 -7.05 27.32
C VAL A 220 1.28 -8.44 27.12
N ILE A 221 0.55 -8.97 28.10
CA ILE A 221 -0.14 -10.26 27.97
C ILE A 221 -1.60 -10.10 28.37
N VAL A 222 -2.49 -10.57 27.49
CA VAL A 222 -3.94 -10.65 27.74
C VAL A 222 -4.30 -12.10 28.01
N TYR A 223 -4.95 -12.36 29.14
CA TYR A 223 -5.49 -13.68 29.51
C TYR A 223 -7.01 -13.64 29.45
N LEU A 224 -7.61 -14.65 28.85
CA LEU A 224 -9.04 -14.95 28.90
C LEU A 224 -9.21 -16.31 29.58
N ALA A 225 -10.13 -16.44 30.54
CA ALA A 225 -10.34 -17.70 31.24
C ALA A 225 -11.80 -18.10 31.35
N ASN A 226 -12.06 -19.41 31.28
CA ASN A 226 -13.39 -19.98 31.51
C ASN A 226 -13.74 -20.12 33.01
N ASP A 227 -12.79 -19.82 33.90
CA ASP A 227 -12.95 -19.77 35.34
C ASP A 227 -12.39 -18.46 35.91
N ILE A 228 -12.74 -18.17 37.17
CA ILE A 228 -12.34 -16.93 37.87
C ILE A 228 -10.87 -16.93 38.34
N GLY A 229 -10.23 -18.10 38.40
CA GLY A 229 -8.89 -18.31 38.95
C GLY A 229 -7.77 -18.28 37.91
N LEU A 230 -8.09 -18.31 36.61
CA LEU A 230 -7.20 -18.56 35.47
C LEU A 230 -6.64 -20.00 35.41
N ALA A 231 -7.28 -21.00 36.01
CA ALA A 231 -6.81 -22.39 35.90
C ALA A 231 -6.94 -22.92 34.45
N ASN A 232 -8.00 -22.52 33.76
CA ASN A 232 -8.32 -22.83 32.38
C ASN A 232 -8.36 -21.50 31.60
N ASN A 233 -7.21 -21.13 31.03
CA ASN A 233 -7.05 -19.86 30.34
C ASN A 233 -6.40 -20.00 28.97
N MET A 234 -6.60 -19.00 28.15
CA MET A 234 -5.85 -18.73 26.93
C MET A 234 -5.16 -17.39 27.08
N SER A 235 -3.87 -17.33 26.75
CA SER A 235 -3.07 -16.12 26.83
C SER A 235 -2.50 -15.70 25.48
N PHE A 236 -2.48 -14.39 25.24
CA PHE A 236 -1.88 -13.77 24.06
C PHE A 236 -0.76 -12.84 24.48
N THR A 237 0.44 -13.06 23.96
CA THR A 237 1.58 -12.18 24.19
C THR A 237 1.67 -11.17 23.04
N ILE A 238 1.71 -9.89 23.40
CA ILE A 238 1.93 -8.78 22.49
C ILE A 238 3.29 -8.18 22.89
N ASN A 239 4.30 -8.39 22.05
CA ASN A 239 5.66 -7.95 22.38
C ASN A 239 5.85 -6.47 22.04
N SER A 240 6.83 -5.83 22.67
CA SER A 240 7.13 -4.42 22.44
C SER A 240 7.52 -4.12 20.99
N TYR A 241 8.15 -5.05 20.28
CA TYR A 241 8.47 -4.87 18.86
C TYR A 241 7.23 -4.80 17.95
N GLU A 242 6.05 -5.15 18.45
CA GLU A 242 4.76 -5.06 17.74
C GLU A 242 4.02 -3.76 18.04
N LEU A 243 4.56 -2.94 18.96
CA LEU A 243 3.95 -1.75 19.52
C LEU A 243 4.83 -0.52 19.28
N VAL A 244 4.25 0.66 19.44
CA VAL A 244 4.95 1.95 19.41
C VAL A 244 4.62 2.76 20.65
N THR A 245 5.43 3.78 20.95
CA THR A 245 5.04 4.80 21.93
C THR A 245 3.77 5.51 21.44
N GLY A 246 2.78 5.65 22.32
CA GLY A 246 1.49 6.22 22.01
C GLY A 246 0.40 5.16 21.82
N TRP A 247 -0.59 5.47 20.99
CA TRP A 247 -1.73 4.61 20.74
C TRP A 247 -1.38 3.41 19.86
N ASN A 248 -1.87 2.24 20.28
CA ASN A 248 -1.71 0.98 19.59
C ASN A 248 -3.06 0.27 19.50
N LYS A 249 -3.35 -0.26 18.32
CA LYS A 249 -4.44 -1.19 18.08
C LYS A 249 -3.85 -2.51 17.60
N VAL A 250 -4.03 -3.56 18.40
CA VAL A 250 -3.46 -4.90 18.12
C VAL A 250 -4.57 -5.94 18.12
N ALA A 251 -4.59 -6.80 17.12
CA ALA A 251 -5.51 -7.92 17.01
C ALA A 251 -4.73 -9.23 17.13
N VAL A 252 -5.27 -10.13 17.96
CA VAL A 252 -4.71 -11.47 18.17
C VAL A 252 -5.73 -12.53 17.83
N ALA A 253 -5.36 -13.43 16.91
CA ALA A 253 -6.22 -14.52 16.49
C ALA A 253 -6.41 -15.49 17.65
N LEU A 254 -7.64 -15.91 17.94
CA LEU A 254 -7.90 -16.86 19.04
C LEU A 254 -7.15 -18.19 18.83
N SER A 255 -6.96 -18.60 17.57
CA SER A 255 -6.17 -19.78 17.19
C SER A 255 -4.68 -19.70 17.56
N SER A 256 -4.14 -18.49 17.77
CA SER A 256 -2.75 -18.26 18.17
C SER A 256 -2.52 -18.30 19.69
N GLY A 257 -3.60 -18.29 20.48
CA GLY A 257 -3.52 -18.17 21.92
C GLY A 257 -2.89 -19.40 22.56
N LYS A 258 -2.02 -19.20 23.55
CA LYS A 258 -1.46 -20.28 24.34
C LYS A 258 -2.51 -20.78 25.33
N VAL A 259 -2.97 -22.01 25.15
CA VAL A 259 -3.94 -22.68 26.04
C VAL A 259 -3.24 -23.26 27.26
N THR A 260 -3.82 -23.01 28.44
CA THR A 260 -3.47 -23.61 29.73
C THR A 260 -4.70 -24.31 30.31
N GLY A 261 -4.52 -25.50 30.87
CA GLY A 261 -5.62 -26.30 31.41
C GLY A 261 -6.58 -26.77 30.30
N SER A 262 -7.87 -26.70 30.57
CA SER A 262 -8.94 -27.16 29.66
C SER A 262 -9.70 -26.00 28.99
N PHE A 263 -9.05 -24.86 28.76
CA PHE A 263 -9.71 -23.71 28.14
C PHE A 263 -10.37 -24.07 26.80
N THR A 264 -11.57 -23.54 26.57
CA THR A 264 -12.28 -23.64 25.30
C THR A 264 -13.10 -22.39 25.02
N LYS A 265 -13.07 -21.93 23.76
CA LYS A 265 -13.94 -20.82 23.30
C LYS A 265 -15.43 -21.19 23.26
N ALA A 266 -15.76 -22.47 23.43
CA ALA A 266 -17.14 -22.94 23.51
C ALA A 266 -17.82 -22.59 24.85
N GLN A 267 -17.04 -22.21 25.86
CA GLN A 267 -17.51 -21.75 27.16
C GLN A 267 -17.29 -20.24 27.30
N ASP A 268 -18.14 -19.59 28.09
CA ASP A 268 -18.02 -18.16 28.33
C ASP A 268 -16.73 -17.82 29.09
N ILE A 269 -16.20 -16.64 28.83
CA ILE A 269 -15.08 -16.07 29.56
C ILE A 269 -15.61 -15.49 30.88
N LYS A 270 -15.08 -15.98 32.00
CA LYS A 270 -15.44 -15.59 33.37
C LYS A 270 -14.43 -14.64 34.00
N ALA A 271 -13.18 -14.66 33.54
CA ALA A 271 -12.17 -13.69 33.97
C ALA A 271 -11.27 -13.25 32.82
N MET A 272 -10.77 -12.01 32.94
CA MET A 272 -9.72 -11.45 32.12
C MET A 272 -8.61 -10.92 33.03
N GLN A 273 -7.36 -11.18 32.65
CA GLN A 273 -6.20 -10.59 33.31
C GLN A 273 -5.33 -9.89 32.27
N LEU A 274 -4.83 -8.71 32.64
CA LEU A 274 -3.89 -7.95 31.87
C LEU A 274 -2.57 -7.88 32.62
N ARG A 275 -1.48 -8.11 31.91
CA ARG A 275 -0.12 -8.12 32.45
C ARG A 275 0.76 -7.19 31.63
N VAL A 276 1.57 -6.40 32.32
CA VAL A 276 2.59 -5.51 31.77
C VAL A 276 3.93 -5.96 32.33
N GLU A 277 4.87 -6.26 31.44
CA GLU A 277 6.23 -6.63 31.80
C GLU A 277 7.18 -5.52 31.33
N PRO A 278 7.85 -4.82 32.26
CA PRO A 278 8.88 -3.87 31.90
C PRO A 278 10.16 -4.59 31.45
N ASN A 279 10.98 -3.90 30.65
CA ASN A 279 12.37 -4.29 30.47
C ASN A 279 13.10 -4.27 31.83
N THR A 280 14.18 -5.04 31.95
CA THR A 280 14.96 -5.15 33.19
C THR A 280 15.34 -3.78 33.74
N GLU A 281 15.07 -3.54 35.03
CA GLU A 281 15.32 -2.28 35.75
C GLU A 281 14.56 -1.04 35.24
N MET A 282 13.61 -1.21 34.31
CA MET A 282 12.81 -0.12 33.75
C MET A 282 11.42 -0.02 34.39
N LYS A 283 10.75 1.12 34.17
CA LYS A 283 9.36 1.36 34.54
C LYS A 283 8.48 1.44 33.30
N ALA A 284 7.57 0.48 33.13
CA ALA A 284 6.59 0.48 32.05
C ALA A 284 5.22 1.00 32.53
N GLU A 285 4.57 1.80 31.68
CA GLU A 285 3.23 2.33 31.92
C GLU A 285 2.38 2.11 30.66
N VAL A 286 1.29 1.37 30.81
CA VAL A 286 0.36 1.04 29.72
C VAL A 286 -1.07 1.34 30.18
N SER A 287 -1.81 2.10 29.38
CA SER A 287 -3.23 2.37 29.60
C SER A 287 -4.07 1.51 28.67
N PHE A 288 -4.95 0.68 29.25
CA PHE A 288 -5.87 -0.18 28.51
C PHE A 288 -7.22 0.51 28.39
N ASP A 289 -7.73 0.62 27.17
CA ASP A 289 -8.90 1.45 26.85
C ASP A 289 -10.06 0.64 26.28
N LEU A 290 -9.79 -0.32 25.39
CA LEU A 290 -10.84 -1.15 24.83
C LEU A 290 -10.34 -2.55 24.48
N ILE A 291 -11.15 -3.56 24.81
CA ILE A 291 -11.03 -4.90 24.24
C ILE A 291 -12.33 -5.24 23.52
N SER A 292 -12.20 -5.71 22.28
CA SER A 292 -13.32 -6.07 21.41
C SER A 292 -13.13 -7.48 20.85
N SER A 293 -14.21 -8.22 20.63
CA SER A 293 -14.19 -9.44 19.81
C SER A 293 -14.23 -9.05 18.34
N VAL A 294 -13.56 -9.85 17.52
CA VAL A 294 -13.55 -9.73 16.07
C VAL A 294 -14.04 -11.04 15.46
N ARG A 295 -14.92 -10.95 14.47
CA ARG A 295 -15.25 -12.04 13.56
C ARG A 295 -14.90 -11.62 12.13
N ALA A 296 -14.05 -12.41 11.49
CA ALA A 296 -13.58 -12.22 10.13
C ALA A 296 -13.30 -13.58 9.48
N ASP A 297 -13.43 -13.64 8.16
CA ASP A 297 -13.24 -14.84 7.34
C ASP A 297 -12.37 -14.61 6.09
N LYS A 298 -11.85 -13.39 5.92
CA LYS A 298 -11.04 -12.97 4.78
C LYS A 298 -9.94 -12.00 5.22
N ALA A 299 -8.90 -11.90 4.41
CA ALA A 299 -7.79 -10.97 4.58
C ALA A 299 -7.41 -10.33 3.24
N ASN A 300 -6.70 -9.21 3.30
CA ASN A 300 -5.98 -8.69 2.14
C ASN A 300 -4.54 -9.20 2.16
N VAL A 301 -3.99 -9.49 0.97
CA VAL A 301 -2.57 -9.85 0.83
C VAL A 301 -1.95 -9.01 -0.28
N LEU A 302 -0.84 -8.34 0.03
CA LEU A 302 0.02 -7.67 -0.94
C LEU A 302 1.35 -8.42 -1.02
N PHE A 303 1.85 -8.59 -2.24
CA PHE A 303 3.19 -9.13 -2.50
C PHE A 303 4.08 -8.01 -3.01
N VAL A 304 5.19 -7.76 -2.32
CA VAL A 304 6.18 -6.73 -2.67
C VAL A 304 7.53 -7.39 -2.97
N PHE A 305 8.12 -7.06 -4.11
CA PHE A 305 9.49 -7.44 -4.47
C PHE A 305 10.37 -6.21 -4.47
N ASP A 306 11.39 -6.22 -3.63
CA ASP A 306 12.30 -5.08 -3.53
C ASP A 306 13.37 -5.08 -4.63
N ASP A 307 13.86 -3.88 -4.94
CA ASP A 307 14.97 -3.55 -5.85
C ASP A 307 14.77 -3.85 -7.34
N ALA A 308 13.68 -4.51 -7.73
CA ALA A 308 13.45 -5.00 -9.08
C ALA A 308 14.54 -5.98 -9.59
N TRP A 309 15.04 -6.86 -8.73
CA TRP A 309 15.97 -7.94 -9.13
C TRP A 309 15.42 -8.80 -10.28
N ASN A 310 16.28 -9.21 -11.21
CA ASN A 310 15.87 -10.10 -12.30
C ASN A 310 15.28 -11.44 -11.80
N GLU A 311 15.78 -11.94 -10.68
CA GLU A 311 15.32 -13.18 -10.06
C GLU A 311 13.86 -13.10 -9.55
N ALA A 312 13.37 -11.89 -9.27
CA ALA A 312 11.98 -11.69 -8.83
C ALA A 312 10.95 -12.06 -9.91
N LYS A 313 11.35 -12.11 -11.19
CA LYS A 313 10.48 -12.53 -12.31
C LYS A 313 9.87 -13.91 -12.10
N VAL A 314 10.57 -14.84 -11.45
CA VAL A 314 10.04 -16.19 -11.17
C VAL A 314 8.88 -16.15 -10.17
N GLY A 315 9.01 -15.34 -9.12
CA GLY A 315 7.94 -15.12 -8.14
C GLY A 315 6.75 -14.40 -8.75
N ILE A 316 7.01 -13.35 -9.55
CA ILE A 316 5.97 -12.58 -10.24
C ILE A 316 5.18 -13.46 -11.21
N ALA A 317 5.85 -14.25 -12.05
CA ALA A 317 5.18 -15.18 -12.98
C ALA A 317 4.34 -16.24 -12.22
N SER A 318 4.81 -16.68 -11.05
CA SER A 318 4.07 -17.60 -10.19
C SER A 318 2.79 -16.98 -9.65
N LEU A 319 2.80 -15.68 -9.32
CA LEU A 319 1.60 -14.93 -8.93
C LEU A 319 0.64 -14.73 -10.11
N GLU A 320 1.16 -14.33 -11.27
CA GLU A 320 0.36 -14.13 -12.49
C GLU A 320 -0.37 -15.41 -12.91
N SER A 321 0.27 -16.57 -12.78
CA SER A 321 -0.34 -17.88 -13.08
C SER A 321 -1.57 -18.19 -12.22
N LYS A 322 -1.72 -17.49 -11.09
CA LYS A 322 -2.85 -17.59 -10.16
C LYS A 322 -3.79 -16.37 -10.23
N GLY A 323 -3.59 -15.49 -11.22
CA GLY A 323 -4.36 -14.25 -11.36
C GLY A 323 -4.00 -13.17 -10.31
N LEU A 324 -2.90 -13.35 -9.58
CA LEU A 324 -2.45 -12.41 -8.55
C LEU A 324 -1.48 -11.37 -9.12
N ARG A 325 -1.40 -10.22 -8.46
CA ARG A 325 -0.50 -9.12 -8.82
C ARG A 325 0.58 -8.92 -7.77
N ALA A 326 1.63 -8.27 -8.22
CA ALA A 326 2.79 -7.92 -7.41
C ALA A 326 3.01 -6.41 -7.45
N ASN A 327 3.69 -5.96 -6.41
CA ASN A 327 4.24 -4.63 -6.23
C ASN A 327 5.76 -4.77 -6.38
N ILE A 328 6.39 -3.97 -7.22
CA ILE A 328 7.84 -4.01 -7.45
C ILE A 328 8.40 -2.65 -7.07
N SER A 329 9.28 -2.60 -6.08
CA SER A 329 9.94 -1.35 -5.70
C SER A 329 11.18 -1.11 -6.56
N VAL A 330 11.27 0.07 -7.15
CA VAL A 330 12.26 0.41 -8.18
C VAL A 330 13.23 1.44 -7.62
N VAL A 331 14.52 1.12 -7.70
CA VAL A 331 15.62 2.06 -7.46
C VAL A 331 15.96 2.70 -8.79
N GLU A 332 15.94 4.04 -8.87
CA GLU A 332 16.15 4.77 -10.14
C GLU A 332 17.45 4.35 -10.85
N VAL A 333 18.57 4.34 -10.13
CA VAL A 333 19.89 4.10 -10.76
C VAL A 333 20.10 2.65 -11.20
N ASN A 334 19.26 1.70 -10.76
CA ASN A 334 19.39 0.29 -11.12
C ASN A 334 19.03 0.02 -12.58
N GLU A 335 18.38 0.95 -13.29
CA GLU A 335 17.95 0.75 -14.68
C GLU A 335 19.10 0.39 -15.65
N LYS A 336 20.35 0.75 -15.30
CA LYS A 336 21.54 0.52 -16.13
C LYS A 336 22.30 -0.75 -15.76
N ASP A 337 21.90 -1.43 -14.69
CA ASP A 337 22.60 -2.60 -14.17
C ASP A 337 21.86 -3.88 -14.57
N ALA A 338 22.56 -4.75 -15.29
CA ALA A 338 22.01 -5.99 -15.87
C ALA A 338 21.54 -7.01 -14.82
N ARG A 339 21.81 -6.80 -13.53
CA ARG A 339 21.27 -7.64 -12.44
C ARG A 339 19.80 -7.36 -12.15
N PHE A 340 19.31 -6.18 -12.54
CA PHE A 340 17.94 -5.74 -12.29
C PHE A 340 17.11 -5.78 -13.58
N MET A 341 15.80 -5.69 -13.44
CA MET A 341 14.88 -5.63 -14.57
C MET A 341 15.07 -4.32 -15.35
N THR A 342 15.04 -4.42 -16.66
CA THR A 342 15.11 -3.27 -17.58
C THR A 342 13.79 -2.49 -17.60
N ASN A 343 13.82 -1.22 -18.03
CA ASN A 343 12.58 -0.42 -18.19
C ASN A 343 11.58 -1.06 -19.16
N THR A 344 12.06 -1.81 -20.15
CA THR A 344 11.18 -2.56 -21.06
C THR A 344 10.42 -3.66 -20.32
N GLU A 345 11.10 -4.41 -19.44
CA GLU A 345 10.48 -5.45 -18.62
C GLU A 345 9.55 -4.85 -17.57
N LEU A 346 9.98 -3.80 -16.87
CA LEU A 346 9.17 -3.07 -15.89
C LEU A 346 7.91 -2.47 -16.53
N LYS A 347 8.03 -1.91 -17.74
CA LYS A 347 6.87 -1.46 -18.51
C LYS A 347 5.92 -2.61 -18.83
N GLY A 348 6.44 -3.78 -19.21
CA GLY A 348 5.64 -4.98 -19.45
C GLY A 348 4.86 -5.42 -18.20
N LEU A 349 5.52 -5.41 -17.04
CA LEU A 349 4.88 -5.70 -15.75
C LEU A 349 3.86 -4.64 -15.36
N ASN A 350 4.16 -3.36 -15.54
CA ASN A 350 3.26 -2.27 -15.19
C ASN A 350 1.97 -2.29 -16.02
N LEU A 351 2.12 -2.50 -17.33
CA LEU A 351 1.02 -2.75 -18.23
C LEU A 351 0.26 -4.02 -17.81
N SER A 352 0.95 -4.98 -17.18
CA SER A 352 0.35 -6.20 -16.68
C SER A 352 -0.42 -6.09 -15.37
N GLY A 353 -0.61 -4.86 -14.88
CA GLY A 353 -1.34 -4.59 -13.65
C GLY A 353 -0.50 -4.78 -12.39
N HIS A 354 0.81 -4.97 -12.52
CA HIS A 354 1.74 -4.91 -11.40
C HIS A 354 2.08 -3.46 -11.10
N ASP A 355 2.12 -3.09 -9.83
CA ASP A 355 2.45 -1.71 -9.46
C ASP A 355 3.95 -1.54 -9.27
N LEU A 356 4.44 -0.36 -9.66
CA LEU A 356 5.84 0.02 -9.52
C LEU A 356 5.95 1.13 -8.46
N LEU A 357 6.74 0.85 -7.43
CA LEU A 357 6.84 1.64 -6.20
C LEU A 357 8.17 2.37 -6.16
N ASN A 358 8.24 3.42 -5.36
CA ASN A 358 9.44 4.21 -5.18
C ASN A 358 10.38 3.51 -4.20
N HIS A 359 11.58 3.13 -4.64
CA HIS A 359 12.63 2.60 -3.77
C HIS A 359 13.85 3.51 -3.73
N THR A 360 13.61 4.83 -3.77
CA THR A 360 14.62 5.90 -3.79
C THR A 360 15.44 5.97 -5.07
N LYS A 361 16.26 7.01 -5.16
CA LYS A 361 17.15 7.23 -6.30
C LYS A 361 18.34 6.28 -6.27
N ASP A 362 19.10 6.30 -5.17
CA ASP A 362 20.43 5.68 -5.06
C ASP A 362 20.49 4.52 -4.03
N HIS A 363 19.36 4.12 -3.45
CA HIS A 363 19.28 3.09 -2.41
C HIS A 363 20.18 3.36 -1.16
N PRO A 364 20.14 4.57 -0.55
CA PRO A 364 20.99 4.90 0.60
C PRO A 364 20.36 4.45 1.94
N HIS A 365 21.17 4.36 2.98
CA HIS A 365 20.68 4.36 4.37
C HIS A 365 20.07 5.73 4.69
N LEU A 366 18.73 5.82 4.74
CA LEU A 366 18.00 7.08 4.83
C LEU A 366 18.25 7.83 6.14
N ASP A 367 18.40 7.09 7.24
CA ASP A 367 18.63 7.62 8.58
C ASP A 367 19.98 8.34 8.74
N LEU A 368 20.93 8.10 7.83
CA LEU A 368 22.23 8.77 7.75
C LEU A 368 22.21 10.06 6.91
N LEU A 369 21.09 10.36 6.25
CA LEU A 369 20.94 11.55 5.40
C LEU A 369 20.19 12.68 6.11
N SER A 370 20.48 13.91 5.70
CA SER A 370 19.66 15.06 6.08
C SER A 370 18.25 14.95 5.50
N LYS A 371 17.24 15.55 6.15
CA LYS A 371 15.86 15.58 5.62
C LYS A 371 15.79 16.05 4.16
N ALA A 372 16.58 17.06 3.81
CA ALA A 372 16.61 17.61 2.46
C ALA A 372 17.16 16.59 1.45
N ASP A 373 18.22 15.87 1.80
CA ASP A 373 18.79 14.83 0.93
C ASP A 373 17.87 13.61 0.82
N GLN A 374 17.19 13.23 1.90
CA GLN A 374 16.14 12.20 1.85
C GLN A 374 15.01 12.61 0.87
N ARG A 375 14.60 13.89 0.88
CA ARG A 375 13.60 14.38 -0.06
C ARG A 375 14.05 14.29 -1.52
N VAL A 376 15.32 14.61 -1.80
CA VAL A 376 15.92 14.44 -3.14
C VAL A 376 15.83 12.98 -3.60
N GLN A 377 16.10 12.02 -2.70
CA GLN A 377 16.02 10.59 -3.00
C GLN A 377 14.62 10.15 -3.42
N PHE A 378 13.59 10.60 -2.70
CA PHE A 378 12.22 10.25 -3.02
C PHE A 378 11.76 10.92 -4.32
N ASP A 379 12.07 12.21 -4.50
CA ASP A 379 11.52 13.03 -5.60
C ASP A 379 12.11 12.71 -6.95
N SER A 380 13.41 12.42 -6.97
CA SER A 380 14.08 11.96 -8.18
C SER A 380 13.43 10.67 -8.67
N CYS A 381 13.28 9.68 -7.79
CA CYS A 381 12.67 8.40 -8.15
C CYS A 381 11.20 8.55 -8.55
N LYS A 382 10.40 9.37 -7.84
CA LYS A 382 9.01 9.66 -8.23
C LYS A 382 8.94 10.33 -9.61
N THR A 383 9.82 11.27 -9.90
CA THR A 383 9.92 11.95 -11.19
C THR A 383 10.27 10.95 -12.29
N TYR A 384 11.24 10.07 -12.03
CA TYR A 384 11.63 8.99 -12.92
C TYR A 384 10.48 8.02 -13.24
N LEU A 385 9.76 7.53 -12.22
CA LEU A 385 8.59 6.67 -12.39
C LEU A 385 7.49 7.39 -13.20
N THR A 386 7.25 8.66 -12.91
CA THR A 386 6.27 9.50 -13.63
C THR A 386 6.65 9.69 -15.10
N ALA A 387 7.92 9.97 -15.39
CA ALA A 387 8.42 10.14 -16.76
C ALA A 387 8.29 8.86 -17.60
N ASN A 388 8.33 7.69 -16.97
CA ASN A 388 8.07 6.40 -17.61
C ASN A 388 6.57 6.03 -17.68
N GLY A 389 5.69 6.86 -17.13
CA GLY A 389 4.24 6.65 -17.13
C GLY A 389 3.74 5.70 -16.03
N TRP A 390 4.55 5.42 -15.01
CA TRP A 390 4.25 4.48 -13.93
C TRP A 390 3.76 5.21 -12.68
N THR A 391 2.53 5.73 -12.73
CA THR A 391 2.00 6.68 -11.73
C THR A 391 1.10 6.05 -10.66
N ARG A 392 0.71 4.77 -10.79
CA ARG A 392 -0.29 4.16 -9.89
C ARG A 392 0.15 4.07 -8.42
N ALA A 393 1.45 3.82 -8.18
CA ALA A 393 2.00 3.61 -6.84
C ALA A 393 3.34 4.32 -6.58
N ASN A 394 3.73 5.29 -7.40
CA ASN A 394 5.00 6.02 -7.25
C ASN A 394 5.07 6.91 -5.98
N ASP A 395 3.94 7.10 -5.30
CA ASP A 395 3.80 7.75 -3.99
C ASP A 395 3.93 6.78 -2.80
N SER A 396 4.17 5.49 -3.07
CA SER A 396 4.45 4.48 -2.05
C SER A 396 5.96 4.25 -2.00
N VAL A 397 6.57 4.67 -0.90
CA VAL A 397 8.02 4.63 -0.71
C VAL A 397 8.40 3.41 0.11
N ILE A 398 9.37 2.67 -0.39
CA ILE A 398 9.97 1.53 0.31
C ILE A 398 11.35 1.97 0.79
N TYR A 399 11.66 1.79 2.07
CA TYR A 399 12.91 2.27 2.65
C TYR A 399 14.04 1.25 2.40
N PRO A 400 15.13 1.66 1.72
CA PRO A 400 16.34 0.82 1.61
C PRO A 400 16.79 0.36 2.99
N TYR A 401 17.12 -0.93 3.10
CA TYR A 401 17.54 -1.57 4.36
C TYR A 401 16.51 -1.52 5.51
N GLY A 402 15.33 -0.93 5.30
CA GLY A 402 14.37 -0.63 6.35
C GLY A 402 14.67 0.61 7.16
N ASP A 403 15.74 1.33 6.87
CA ASP A 403 16.23 2.41 7.72
C ASP A 403 15.40 3.68 7.52
N TYR A 404 15.04 4.32 8.63
CA TYR A 404 14.30 5.57 8.66
C TYR A 404 14.54 6.29 9.98
N ASN A 405 14.30 7.59 10.00
CA ASN A 405 14.26 8.40 11.22
C ASN A 405 13.05 9.36 11.21
N SER A 406 12.94 10.23 12.21
CA SER A 406 11.85 11.23 12.26
C SER A 406 11.84 12.15 11.05
N ASP A 407 13.02 12.49 10.51
CA ASP A 407 13.16 13.32 9.32
C ASP A 407 12.61 12.60 8.08
N THR A 408 12.77 11.28 7.98
CA THR A 408 12.15 10.47 6.93
C THR A 408 10.63 10.62 6.92
N LEU A 409 10.00 10.45 8.09
CA LEU A 409 8.54 10.55 8.20
C LEU A 409 8.04 11.95 7.86
N LEU A 410 8.78 13.00 8.28
CA LEU A 410 8.48 14.39 7.92
C LEU A 410 8.66 14.64 6.43
N ALA A 411 9.73 14.15 5.81
CA ALA A 411 9.99 14.31 4.38
C ALA A 411 8.90 13.65 3.52
N LEU A 412 8.40 12.47 3.90
CA LEU A 412 7.26 11.84 3.22
C LEU A 412 5.99 12.68 3.37
N SER A 413 5.68 13.11 4.60
CA SER A 413 4.48 13.90 4.90
C SER A 413 4.46 15.23 4.16
N GLU A 414 5.54 16.02 4.24
CA GLU A 414 5.69 17.31 3.57
C GLU A 414 5.71 17.15 2.04
N GLY A 415 6.16 15.98 1.56
CA GLY A 415 6.22 15.65 0.14
C GLY A 415 4.93 15.13 -0.48
N GLY A 416 3.87 14.93 0.31
CA GLY A 416 2.60 14.39 -0.17
C GLY A 416 2.69 12.91 -0.58
N TYR A 417 3.65 12.16 -0.04
CA TYR A 417 3.69 10.71 -0.21
C TYR A 417 2.55 10.05 0.55
N LYS A 418 2.09 8.89 0.07
CA LYS A 418 0.89 8.22 0.61
C LYS A 418 1.24 7.08 1.55
N LEU A 419 2.34 6.39 1.29
CA LEU A 419 2.73 5.19 2.00
C LEU A 419 4.25 5.12 2.16
N GLY A 420 4.67 4.57 3.29
CA GLY A 420 6.05 4.24 3.61
C GLY A 420 6.14 2.85 4.23
N ARG A 421 7.18 2.09 3.90
CA ARG A 421 7.39 0.73 4.42
C ARG A 421 8.85 0.50 4.85
N SER A 422 9.02 0.14 6.12
CA SER A 422 10.27 -0.38 6.70
C SER A 422 10.29 -1.92 6.67
N LEU A 423 11.19 -2.56 7.41
CA LEU A 423 11.25 -4.01 7.61
C LEU A 423 10.52 -4.48 8.88
N THR A 424 9.83 -3.58 9.57
CA THR A 424 9.05 -3.90 10.78
C THR A 424 8.04 -5.01 10.50
N SER A 425 8.18 -6.13 11.22
CA SER A 425 7.35 -7.30 11.01
C SER A 425 5.94 -7.10 11.58
N GLY A 426 4.89 -7.48 10.85
CA GLY A 426 3.52 -7.50 11.37
C GLY A 426 2.42 -7.47 10.30
N LEU A 427 1.18 -7.31 10.77
CA LEU A 427 -0.05 -7.27 9.97
C LEU A 427 -0.77 -5.94 10.19
N GLU A 428 -1.35 -5.34 9.16
CA GLU A 428 -2.13 -4.11 9.32
C GLU A 428 -3.61 -4.36 9.60
N ILE A 429 -4.12 -3.72 10.65
CA ILE A 429 -5.51 -3.86 11.09
C ILE A 429 -6.28 -2.61 10.67
N ASN A 430 -7.13 -2.73 9.65
CA ASN A 430 -7.81 -1.65 8.94
C ASN A 430 -6.83 -0.67 8.26
N ASN A 431 -6.24 0.24 9.05
CA ASN A 431 -5.26 1.22 8.61
C ASN A 431 -3.99 1.05 9.45
N PRO A 432 -2.80 1.25 8.87
CA PRO A 432 -1.58 1.26 9.67
C PRO A 432 -1.65 2.38 10.71
N ASN A 433 -1.06 2.15 11.89
CA ASN A 433 -0.96 3.18 12.94
C ASN A 433 -0.25 4.45 12.40
N ASN A 434 0.64 4.27 11.42
CA ASN A 434 1.25 5.33 10.64
C ASN A 434 1.37 4.85 9.18
N ASN A 435 0.79 5.57 8.23
CA ASN A 435 0.86 5.25 6.80
C ASN A 435 2.29 5.18 6.26
N PHE A 436 3.27 5.76 6.97
CA PHE A 436 4.69 5.72 6.62
C PHE A 436 5.46 4.58 7.29
N LEU A 437 4.80 3.74 8.08
CA LEU A 437 5.40 2.59 8.77
C LEU A 437 4.56 1.34 8.58
N VAL A 438 4.16 1.08 7.33
CA VAL A 438 3.45 -0.15 6.99
C VAL A 438 4.33 -1.34 7.31
N ARG A 439 3.78 -2.24 8.11
CA ARG A 439 4.37 -3.50 8.55
C ARG A 439 4.31 -4.53 7.45
N THR A 440 5.26 -5.45 7.50
CA THR A 440 5.48 -6.43 6.45
C THR A 440 5.81 -7.79 7.03
N TYR A 441 5.87 -8.83 6.20
CA TYR A 441 6.34 -10.14 6.59
C TYR A 441 7.42 -10.59 5.61
N ASN A 442 8.66 -10.68 6.09
CA ASN A 442 9.78 -11.11 5.26
C ASN A 442 9.71 -12.62 5.01
N LEU A 443 9.63 -13.01 3.74
CA LEU A 443 9.79 -14.40 3.32
C LEU A 443 11.29 -14.75 3.20
N THR A 444 11.98 -14.76 4.35
CA THR A 444 13.38 -15.18 4.43
C THR A 444 13.54 -16.67 4.09
N PRO A 445 14.73 -17.13 3.63
CA PRO A 445 14.93 -18.53 3.22
C PRO A 445 14.67 -19.58 4.30
N ASP A 446 14.74 -19.21 5.58
CA ASP A 446 14.45 -20.05 6.75
C ASP A 446 12.95 -20.14 7.07
N ARG A 447 12.09 -19.36 6.38
CA ARG A 447 10.63 -19.47 6.54
C ARG A 447 10.10 -20.71 5.83
N THR A 448 9.45 -21.57 6.59
CA THR A 448 8.73 -22.73 6.06
C THR A 448 7.39 -22.32 5.43
N ILE A 449 6.87 -23.16 4.52
CA ILE A 449 5.52 -23.02 3.97
C ILE A 449 4.47 -22.98 5.09
N ALA A 450 4.65 -23.81 6.12
CA ALA A 450 3.72 -23.87 7.25
C ALA A 450 3.69 -22.54 8.02
N GLN A 451 4.84 -21.90 8.24
CA GLN A 451 4.88 -20.59 8.88
C GLN A 451 4.19 -19.51 8.03
N ALA A 452 4.44 -19.49 6.71
CA ALA A 452 3.78 -18.54 5.81
C ALA A 452 2.25 -18.74 5.78
N LYS A 453 1.79 -20.00 5.75
CA LYS A 453 0.35 -20.34 5.84
C LYS A 453 -0.27 -19.91 7.16
N ASN A 454 0.41 -20.18 8.28
CA ASN A 454 -0.06 -19.75 9.59
C ASN A 454 -0.21 -18.22 9.67
N THR A 455 0.67 -17.44 9.02
CA THR A 455 0.54 -15.98 8.95
C THR A 455 -0.67 -15.54 8.11
N ILE A 456 -0.98 -16.24 7.02
CA ILE A 456 -2.20 -16.01 6.22
C ILE A 456 -3.45 -16.34 7.06
N ASP A 457 -3.47 -17.50 7.72
CA ASP A 457 -4.59 -17.92 8.56
C ASP A 457 -4.82 -16.94 9.72
N TYR A 458 -3.74 -16.42 10.30
CA TYR A 458 -3.81 -15.37 11.31
C TYR A 458 -4.44 -14.10 10.73
N ALA A 459 -3.98 -13.64 9.56
CA ALA A 459 -4.54 -12.46 8.91
C ALA A 459 -6.03 -12.62 8.57
N ILE A 460 -6.44 -13.82 8.14
CA ILE A 460 -7.86 -14.18 7.90
C ILE A 460 -8.66 -14.06 9.19
N ALA A 461 -8.17 -14.68 10.28
CA ALA A 461 -8.85 -14.66 11.57
C ALA A 461 -8.98 -13.25 12.16
N THR A 462 -8.07 -12.33 11.85
CA THR A 462 -8.12 -10.95 12.33
C THR A 462 -8.77 -9.97 11.35
N GLY A 463 -9.03 -10.40 10.10
CA GLY A 463 -9.50 -9.52 9.03
C GLY A 463 -8.46 -8.48 8.59
N SER A 464 -7.18 -8.81 8.71
CA SER A 464 -6.07 -7.87 8.52
C SER A 464 -5.52 -7.88 7.09
N THR A 465 -4.66 -6.90 6.79
CA THR A 465 -3.86 -6.82 5.59
C THR A 465 -2.45 -7.33 5.87
N LEU A 466 -2.01 -8.33 5.11
CA LEU A 466 -0.67 -8.90 5.15
C LEU A 466 0.15 -8.39 3.96
N VAL A 467 1.31 -7.79 4.22
CA VAL A 467 2.25 -7.39 3.17
C VAL A 467 3.43 -8.34 3.18
N PHE A 468 3.44 -9.34 2.31
CA PHE A 468 4.63 -10.16 2.09
C PHE A 468 5.68 -9.34 1.34
N PHE A 469 6.95 -9.47 1.74
CA PHE A 469 8.04 -8.94 0.93
C PHE A 469 9.19 -9.93 0.74
N LYS A 470 9.94 -9.69 -0.35
CA LYS A 470 11.17 -10.39 -0.70
C LYS A 470 12.13 -9.44 -1.41
N SER A 471 13.37 -9.30 -0.94
CA SER A 471 14.41 -8.52 -1.64
C SER A 471 15.14 -9.35 -2.68
N SER A 472 16.06 -10.24 -2.28
CA SER A 472 16.80 -11.10 -3.21
C SER A 472 16.46 -12.59 -3.06
N PHE A 473 16.59 -13.33 -4.16
CA PHE A 473 16.48 -14.79 -4.20
C PHE A 473 17.84 -15.50 -3.98
N ARG A 474 18.86 -14.81 -3.46
CA ARG A 474 20.21 -15.38 -3.35
C ARG A 474 20.29 -16.46 -2.28
N TYR A 475 20.79 -17.62 -2.71
CA TYR A 475 21.26 -18.75 -1.91
C TYR A 475 22.50 -18.36 -1.10
N CYS A 476 22.54 -18.79 0.16
CA CYS A 476 23.78 -19.13 0.85
C CYS A 476 24.03 -20.63 0.62
N GLY A 477 25.11 -20.98 -0.09
CA GLY A 477 25.74 -22.31 -0.05
C GLY A 477 25.00 -23.49 -0.69
N THR A 478 25.60 -24.01 -1.76
CA THR A 478 25.51 -25.38 -2.32
C THR A 478 24.36 -26.31 -1.87
N ASN A 479 23.52 -26.69 -2.85
CA ASN A 479 22.59 -27.83 -2.87
C ASN A 479 21.36 -27.76 -1.94
N VAL A 480 20.35 -26.99 -2.32
CA VAL A 480 18.94 -27.35 -2.05
C VAL A 480 18.09 -27.01 -3.29
N ARG A 481 17.00 -27.77 -3.48
CA ARG A 481 16.10 -27.67 -4.62
C ARG A 481 15.30 -26.36 -4.59
N HIS A 482 14.89 -25.90 -5.77
CA HIS A 482 13.97 -24.80 -5.99
C HIS A 482 12.70 -24.92 -5.13
N ASN A 483 12.72 -24.35 -3.93
CA ASN A 483 11.51 -24.00 -3.20
C ASN A 483 11.27 -22.51 -3.44
N VAL A 484 10.85 -22.18 -4.67
CA VAL A 484 9.96 -21.04 -4.82
C VAL A 484 8.76 -21.38 -3.94
N LEU A 485 8.57 -20.61 -2.87
CA LEU A 485 7.33 -20.63 -2.10
C LEU A 485 6.20 -20.20 -3.05
N ALA A 486 5.73 -21.13 -3.86
CA ALA A 486 4.46 -21.03 -4.53
C ALA A 486 3.40 -21.22 -3.44
N LEU A 487 3.01 -20.09 -2.84
CA LEU A 487 1.76 -19.99 -2.07
C LEU A 487 0.57 -20.28 -2.99
#